data_AF-A0A2W7C2L6-F1
#
_entry.id   AF-A0A2W7C2L6-F1
#
_cell.length_a   1.000
_cell.length_b   1.000
_cell.length_c   1.000
_cell.angle_alpha   90.00
_cell.angle_beta   90.00
_cell.angle_gamma   90.00
#
_symmetry.space_group_name_H-M   'P 1'
#
loop_
_entity.id
_entity.type
_entity.pdbx_description
1 polymer ?
#
loop_
_entity_poly.entity_id
_entity_poly.type
_entity_poly.pdbx_seq_one_letter_code
_entity_poly.pdbx_strand_id
1 'polypeptide(L)' 'MHHNHQDIPISYTHFTASERSQLYKSRVTDKLSQSVIAAMMKRSKSTILRELSCNCS' A
#
# COMPACT_ATOMS: atom_id res chain seq x y z
N MET A 1 32.63 12.68 18.88
CA MET A 1 31.17 12.93 18.89
C MET A 1 30.56 12.04 17.82
N HIS A 2 29.95 10.91 18.20
CA HIS A 2 29.35 9.97 17.27
C HIS A 2 27.93 10.46 16.92
N HIS A 3 27.71 10.80 15.66
CA HIS A 3 26.37 11.07 15.15
C HIS A 3 25.61 9.73 15.10
N ASN A 4 24.71 9.53 16.06
CA ASN A 4 23.72 8.46 16.01
C ASN A 4 22.77 8.75 14.84
N HIS A 5 23.03 8.10 13.70
CA HIS A 5 22.02 7.95 12.66
C HIS A 5 20.93 7.08 13.27
N GLN A 6 19.85 7.71 13.74
CA GLN A 6 18.66 6.96 14.08
C GLN A 6 18.15 6.35 12.77
N ASP A 7 18.43 5.07 12.57
CA ASP A 7 17.64 4.22 11.68
C ASP A 7 16.20 4.26 12.18
N ILE A 8 15.45 5.26 11.70
CA ILE A 8 14.00 5.24 11.76
C ILE A 8 13.64 3.94 11.04
N PRO A 9 13.07 2.92 11.72
CA PRO A 9 12.60 1.75 11.00
C PRO A 9 11.59 2.30 10.01
N ILE A 10 11.91 2.25 8.72
CA ILE A 10 10.93 2.47 7.67
C ILE A 10 9.91 1.38 7.94
N SER A 11 8.83 1.74 8.63
CA SER A 11 7.70 0.88 8.85
C SER A 11 7.07 0.73 7.48
N TYR A 12 7.61 -0.20 6.69
CA TYR A 12 6.95 -0.74 5.53
C TYR A 12 5.72 -1.45 6.08
N THR A 13 4.64 -0.69 6.29
CA THR A 13 3.33 -1.25 6.55
C THR A 13 2.86 -1.92 5.27
N HIS A 14 3.43 -3.11 5.02
CA HIS A 14 3.00 -4.01 3.98
C HIS A 14 1.51 -4.27 4.15
N PHE A 15 0.79 -4.39 3.04
CA PHE A 15 -0.59 -4.84 3.11
C PHE A 15 -0.60 -6.24 3.71
N THR A 16 -1.44 -6.44 4.72
CA THR A 16 -1.77 -7.79 5.17
C THR A 16 -2.47 -8.55 4.04
N ALA A 17 -2.50 -9.89 4.11
CA ALA A 17 -3.18 -10.70 3.11
C ALA A 17 -4.64 -10.28 2.91
N SER A 18 -5.35 -9.95 4.01
CA SER A 18 -6.72 -9.47 3.99
C SER A 18 -6.86 -8.13 3.28
N GLU A 19 -5.99 -7.17 3.59
CA GLU A 19 -6.01 -5.86 2.92
C GLU A 19 -5.66 -5.98 1.44
N ARG A 20 -4.73 -6.85 1.05
CA ARG A 20 -4.45 -7.15 -0.37
C ARG A 20 -5.68 -7.72 -1.06
N SER A 21 -6.36 -8.68 -0.44
CA SER A 21 -7.59 -9.25 -1.00
C SER A 21 -8.66 -8.17 -1.21
N GLN A 22 -8.81 -7.25 -0.26
CA GLN A 22 -9.73 -6.13 -0.39
C GLN A 22 -9.31 -5.18 -1.51
N LEU A 23 -8.03 -4.80 -1.58
CA LEU A 23 -7.47 -3.97 -2.65
C LEU A 23 -7.75 -4.58 -4.04
N TYR A 24 -7.46 -5.86 -4.22
CA TYR A 24 -7.65 -6.54 -5.50
C TYR A 24 -9.13 -6.69 -5.85
N LYS A 25 -10.00 -7.01 -4.89
CA LYS A 25 -11.45 -7.03 -5.13
C LYS A 25 -11.96 -5.65 -5.56
N SER A 26 -11.60 -4.59 -4.83
CA SER A 26 -12.02 -3.23 -5.16
C SER A 26 -11.48 -2.75 -6.52
N ARG A 27 -10.29 -3.20 -6.92
CA ARG A 27 -9.68 -2.84 -8.19
C ARG A 27 -10.23 -3.64 -9.38
N VAL A 28 -10.34 -4.96 -9.23
CA VAL A 28 -10.63 -5.89 -10.33
C VAL A 28 -12.12 -6.14 -10.46
N THR A 29 -12.81 -6.36 -9.35
CA THR A 29 -14.26 -6.63 -9.32
C THR A 29 -15.06 -5.34 -9.37
N ASP A 30 -14.83 -4.44 -8.41
CA ASP A 30 -15.63 -3.21 -8.27
C ASP A 30 -15.16 -2.10 -9.24
N LYS A 31 -14.03 -2.30 -9.93
CA LYS A 31 -13.42 -1.38 -10.90
C LYS A 31 -13.21 0.04 -10.36
N LEU A 32 -12.96 0.17 -9.06
CA LEU A 32 -12.76 1.48 -8.42
C LEU A 32 -11.43 2.11 -8.84
N SER A 33 -11.41 3.43 -8.87
CA SER A 33 -10.18 4.19 -9.12
C SER A 33 -9.22 4.07 -7.93
N GLN A 34 -7.91 4.14 -8.20
CA GLN A 34 -6.89 4.07 -7.15
C GLN A 34 -7.07 5.13 -6.07
N SER A 35 -7.56 6.32 -6.45
CA SER A 35 -7.84 7.42 -5.54
C SER A 35 -8.94 7.06 -4.53
N VAL A 36 -10.00 6.42 -5.02
CA VAL A 36 -11.12 5.96 -4.19
C VAL A 36 -10.67 4.84 -3.25
N ILE A 37 -9.92 3.86 -3.77
CA ILE A 37 -9.41 2.75 -2.96
C ILE A 37 -8.45 3.27 -1.87
N ALA A 38 -7.57 4.21 -2.22
CA ALA A 38 -6.67 4.87 -1.27
C ALA A 38 -7.43 5.54 -0.11
N ALA A 39 -8.50 6.29 -0.43
CA ALA A 39 -9.35 6.91 0.56
C ALA A 39 -10.08 5.88 1.45
N MET A 40 -10.66 4.84 0.84
CA MET A 40 -11.37 3.78 1.57
C MET A 40 -10.46 3.02 2.54
N MET A 41 -9.25 2.69 2.11
CA MET A 41 -8.28 1.93 2.90
C MET A 41 -7.43 2.81 3.82
N LYS A 42 -7.64 4.14 3.81
CA LYS A 42 -6.81 5.12 4.53
C LYS A 42 -5.31 4.95 4.25
N ARG A 43 -4.96 4.65 3.00
CA ARG A 43 -3.57 4.49 2.53
C ARG A 43 -3.23 5.59 1.53
N SER A 44 -1.94 5.88 1.36
CA SER A 44 -1.52 6.80 0.30
C SER A 44 -1.72 6.17 -1.08
N LYS A 45 -2.01 7.00 -2.08
CA LYS A 45 -2.14 6.55 -3.47
C LYS A 45 -0.87 5.85 -3.98
N SER A 46 0.31 6.31 -3.56
CA SER A 46 1.60 5.67 -3.89
C SER A 46 1.73 4.26 -3.32
N THR A 47 1.20 4.02 -2.11
CA THR A 47 1.18 2.71 -1.46
C THR A 47 0.27 1.73 -2.23
N ILE A 48 -0.91 2.20 -2.64
CA ILE A 48 -1.85 1.43 -3.49
C ILE A 48 -1.23 1.11 -4.84
N LEU A 49 -0.60 2.11 -5.49
CA LEU A 49 0.08 1.94 -6.77
C LEU A 49 1.20 0.90 -6.68
N ARG A 50 2.06 1.03 -5.67
CA ARG A 50 3.18 0.12 -5.45
C ARG A 50 2.69 -1.32 -5.28
N GLU A 51 1.71 -1.54 -4.42
CA GLU A 51 1.15 -2.88 -4.19
C GLU A 51 0.55 -3.46 -5.48
N LEU A 52 -0.25 -2.68 -6.21
CA LEU A 52 -0.82 -3.12 -7.48
C LEU A 52 0.24 -3.40 -8.56
N SER A 53 1.37 -2.67 -8.54
CA SER A 53 2.47 -2.87 -9.49
C SER A 53 3.36 -4.06 -9.15
N CYS A 54 3.48 -4.42 -7.87
CA CYS A 54 4.29 -5.55 -7.42
C CYS A 54 3.71 -6.92 -7.82
N ASN A 55 2.45 -7.00 -8.24
CA ASN A 55 1.82 -8.25 -8.70
C ASN A 55 2.13 -8.60 -10.17
N CYS A 56 3.09 -7.91 -10.81
CA CYS A 56 3.63 -8.26 -12.13
C CYS A 56 4.97 -8.98 -11.98
N SER A 57 4.94 -10.29 -11.70
CA SER A 57 6.02 -11.25 -12.00
C SER A 57 5.44 -12.65 -12.07
#